data_AF-A0A382JLZ7-F1
#
_entry.id   AF-A0A382JLZ7-F1
#
_cell.length_a   1.000
_cell.length_b   1.000
_cell.length_c   1.000
_cell.angle_alpha   90.00
_cell.angle_beta   90.00
_cell.angle_gamma   90.00
#
_symmetry.space_group_name_H-M   'P 1'
#
loop_
_entity.id
_entity.type
_entity.pdbx_description
1 polymer ?
#
loop_
_entity_poly.entity_id
_entity_poly.type
_entity_poly.pdbx_seq_one_letter_code
_entity_poly.pdbx_strand_id
1 'polypeptide(L)'
;KVEDKPFYVIDFSIVGEGSEQIISFKTYTEDIFLLDKEHPLKIKVDKNTKQPSPYVLVRNNLEGLISRNIFYKLVDIAKREVIKGSSRLGVWSKGLFFSIE
;
A
#
# COMPACT_ATOMS: atom_id res chain seq x y z
N LYS A 1 23.54 -2.00 -6.71
CA LYS A 1 23.32 -0.91 -5.72
C LYS A 1 22.09 -1.32 -4.93
N VAL A 2 22.25 -1.74 -3.67
CA VAL A 2 21.13 -2.14 -2.81
C VAL A 2 20.33 -0.87 -2.54
N GLU A 3 19.07 -0.83 -2.96
CA GLU A 3 18.19 0.27 -2.59
C GLU A 3 17.92 0.15 -1.09
N ASP A 4 18.50 1.05 -0.30
CA ASP A 4 18.35 1.18 1.15
C ASP A 4 16.88 1.46 1.53
N LYS A 5 16.05 0.42 1.51
CA LYS A 5 14.75 0.44 2.19
C LYS A 5 14.80 -0.65 3.25
N PRO A 6 14.87 -0.27 4.54
CA PRO A 6 14.99 -1.24 5.61
C PRO A 6 13.76 -2.15 5.71
N PHE A 7 12.65 -1.78 5.08
CA PHE A 7 11.41 -2.53 5.08
C PHE A 7 11.00 -2.99 3.68
N TYR A 8 10.65 -4.26 3.58
CA TYR A 8 10.08 -4.86 2.39
C TYR A 8 8.80 -5.57 2.79
N VAL A 9 7.65 -5.14 2.26
CA VAL A 9 6.35 -5.74 2.59
C VAL A 9 6.19 -7.02 1.80
N ILE A 10 6.06 -8.12 2.54
CA ILE A 10 6.02 -9.49 2.02
C ILE A 10 4.65 -10.15 2.15
N ASP A 11 3.76 -9.57 2.95
CA ASP A 11 2.40 -10.08 3.10
C ASP A 11 1.41 -9.00 3.58
N PHE A 12 0.11 -9.30 3.45
CA PHE A 12 -0.94 -8.58 4.16
C PHE A 12 -2.09 -9.50 4.54
N SER A 13 -2.86 -9.08 5.54
CA SER A 13 -4.14 -9.68 5.90
C SER A 13 -5.25 -8.65 5.86
N ILE A 14 -6.47 -9.10 5.60
CA ILE A 14 -7.68 -8.27 5.64
C ILE A 14 -8.59 -8.81 6.73
N VAL A 15 -9.16 -7.90 7.52
CA VAL A 15 -10.25 -8.21 8.46
C VAL A 15 -11.43 -7.32 8.14
N GLY A 16 -12.64 -7.88 8.13
CA GLY A 16 -13.85 -7.14 7.76
C GLY A 16 -14.00 -6.99 6.24
N GLU A 17 -14.94 -6.13 5.84
CA GLU A 17 -15.38 -6.00 4.45
C GLU A 17 -15.72 -4.55 4.09
N GLY A 18 -15.82 -4.26 2.79
CA GLY A 18 -16.25 -2.94 2.30
C GLY A 18 -15.27 -1.81 2.65
N SER A 19 -15.81 -0.63 2.97
CA SER A 19 -15.02 0.56 3.32
C SER A 19 -14.35 0.46 4.69
N GLU A 20 -14.92 -0.33 5.59
CA GLU A 20 -14.46 -0.49 6.97
C GLU A 20 -13.48 -1.65 7.16
N GLN A 21 -13.18 -2.39 6.08
CA GLN A 21 -12.15 -3.44 6.12
C GLN A 21 -10.83 -2.87 6.67
N ILE A 22 -10.02 -3.71 7.27
CA ILE A 22 -8.74 -3.33 7.85
C ILE A 22 -7.65 -4.13 7.15
N ILE A 23 -6.75 -3.43 6.46
CA ILE A 23 -5.58 -4.04 5.84
C ILE A 23 -4.41 -3.90 6.80
N SER A 24 -3.76 -5.01 7.13
CA SER A 24 -2.54 -5.05 7.94
C SER A 24 -1.40 -5.59 7.09
N PHE A 25 -0.30 -4.85 6.99
CA PHE A 25 0.91 -5.28 6.29
C PHE A 25 1.87 -5.99 7.23
N LYS A 26 2.69 -6.87 6.64
CA LYS A 26 3.82 -7.52 7.30
C LYS A 26 5.10 -7.32 6.49
N THR A 27 6.16 -6.88 7.16
CA THR A 27 7.49 -6.73 6.54
C THR A 27 8.33 -7.99 6.70
N TYR A 28 9.41 -8.09 5.91
CA TYR A 28 10.42 -9.14 6.08
C TYR A 28 11.14 -9.09 7.44
N THR A 29 11.15 -7.93 8.11
CA THR A 29 11.63 -7.76 9.48
C THR A 29 10.57 -8.07 10.54
N GLU A 30 9.46 -8.68 10.13
CA GLU A 30 8.33 -9.10 10.97
C GLU A 30 7.58 -7.93 11.65
N ASP A 31 7.78 -6.68 11.20
CA ASP A 31 6.95 -5.56 11.63
C ASP A 31 5.54 -5.71 11.05
N ILE A 32 4.53 -5.46 11.88
CA ILE A 32 3.12 -5.51 11.51
C ILE A 32 2.49 -4.16 11.80
N PHE A 33 1.83 -3.57 10.80
CA PHE A 33 1.18 -2.27 10.92
C PHE A 33 -0.02 -2.17 9.99
N LEU A 34 -0.97 -1.30 10.34
CA LEU A 34 -2.20 -1.12 9.59
C LEU A 34 -2.00 -0.12 8.47
N LEU A 35 -2.60 -0.35 7.31
CA LEU A 35 -2.74 0.68 6.28
C LEU A 35 -3.74 1.73 6.79
N ASP A 36 -3.24 2.89 7.20
CA ASP A 36 -4.06 3.96 7.75
C ASP A 36 -3.43 5.35 7.53
N LYS A 37 -3.95 6.37 8.23
CA LYS A 37 -3.46 7.76 8.11
C LYS A 37 -1.99 7.92 8.52
N GLU A 38 -1.49 7.08 9.43
CA GLU A 38 -0.11 7.13 9.93
C GLU A 38 0.83 6.32 9.03
N HIS A 39 0.29 5.32 8.34
CA HIS A 39 1.02 4.44 7.42
C HIS A 39 0.44 4.52 5.99
N PRO A 40 0.45 5.69 5.33
CA PRO A 40 -0.21 5.84 4.04
C PRO A 40 0.54 5.12 2.92
N LEU A 41 -0.23 4.54 1.98
CA LEU A 41 0.27 3.99 0.72
C LEU A 41 0.54 5.10 -0.30
N LYS A 42 1.64 4.98 -1.05
CA LYS A 42 2.05 5.89 -2.12
C LYS A 42 2.60 5.12 -3.31
N ILE A 43 2.20 5.51 -4.52
CA ILE A 43 2.83 5.03 -5.75
C ILE A 43 3.86 6.05 -6.22
N LYS A 44 5.11 5.62 -6.42
CA LYS A 44 6.14 6.44 -7.08
C LYS A 44 6.47 5.82 -8.42
N VAL A 45 6.43 6.62 -9.48
CA VAL A 45 6.83 6.18 -10.81
C VAL A 45 8.34 6.41 -10.97
N ASP A 46 9.08 5.35 -11.26
CA ASP A 46 10.51 5.46 -11.53
C ASP A 46 10.74 6.27 -12.81
N LYS A 47 11.65 7.26 -12.75
CA LYS A 47 11.85 8.23 -13.84
C LYS A 47 12.42 7.59 -15.11
N ASN A 48 13.21 6.52 -14.96
CA ASN A 48 13.95 5.89 -16.05
C ASN A 48 13.13 4.77 -16.70
N THR A 49 12.56 3.89 -15.88
CA THR A 49 11.82 2.71 -16.32
C THR A 49 10.34 2.98 -16.54
N LYS A 50 9.82 4.10 -16.04
CA LYS A 50 8.38 4.45 -16.03
C LYS A 50 7.51 3.43 -15.30
N GLN A 51 8.09 2.54 -14.49
CA GLN A 51 7.33 1.54 -13.74
C GLN A 51 6.87 2.11 -12.39
N PRO A 52 5.61 1.83 -11.97
CA PRO A 52 5.14 2.19 -10.65
C PRO A 52 5.82 1.31 -9.59
N SER A 53 6.21 1.94 -8.50
CA SER A 53 6.73 1.29 -7.30
C SER A 53 5.86 1.69 -6.10
N PRO A 54 5.15 0.74 -5.49
CA PRO A 54 4.30 0.99 -4.33
C PRO A 54 5.11 1.03 -3.03
N TYR A 55 4.83 2.04 -2.21
CA TYR A 55 5.45 2.26 -0.91
C TYR A 55 4.41 2.44 0.17
N VAL A 56 4.77 2.11 1.41
CA VAL A 56 3.98 2.44 2.59
C VAL A 56 4.89 2.98 3.68
N LEU A 57 4.43 3.99 4.42
CA LEU A 57 5.18 4.49 5.57
C LEU A 57 5.11 3.45 6.69
N VAL A 58 6.25 3.08 7.29
CA VAL A 58 6.30 2.04 8.34
C VAL A 58 6.49 2.67 9.72
N ARG A 59 7.54 3.47 9.92
CA ARG A 59 7.80 4.23 11.16
C ARG A 59 8.90 5.25 10.96
N ASN A 60 8.99 6.28 11.80
CA ASN A 60 10.10 7.25 11.81
C ASN A 60 10.43 7.82 10.41
N ASN A 61 9.40 8.07 9.60
CA ASN A 61 9.52 8.48 8.19
C ASN A 61 10.24 7.50 7.25
N LEU A 62 10.47 6.26 7.67
CA LEU A 62 11.00 5.19 6.85
C LEU A 62 9.87 4.53 6.07
N GLU A 63 10.06 4.45 4.75
CA GLU A 63 9.15 3.77 3.84
C GLU A 63 9.57 2.31 3.66
N GLY A 64 8.58 1.43 3.51
CA GLY A 64 8.75 0.07 3.02
C GLY A 64 8.33 -0.04 1.57
N LEU A 65 9.11 -0.77 0.77
CA LEU A 65 8.72 -1.13 -0.60
C LEU A 65 7.74 -2.30 -0.52
N ILE A 66 6.59 -2.17 -1.18
CA ILE A 66 5.67 -3.29 -1.33
C ILE A 66 6.15 -4.16 -2.48
N SER A 67 6.35 -5.46 -2.20
CA SER A 67 6.79 -6.39 -3.24
C SER A 67 5.79 -6.45 -4.40
N ARG A 68 6.26 -6.77 -5.60
CA ARG A 68 5.38 -6.82 -6.80
C ARG A 68 4.23 -7.81 -6.63
N ASN A 69 4.51 -8.99 -6.08
CA ASN A 69 3.49 -10.01 -5.81
C ASN A 69 2.41 -9.47 -4.87
N ILE A 70 2.82 -8.84 -3.77
CA ILE A 70 1.87 -8.27 -2.81
C ILE A 70 1.10 -7.09 -3.40
N PHE A 71 1.73 -6.28 -4.24
CA PHE A 71 1.02 -5.23 -4.96
C PHE A 71 -0.05 -5.78 -5.91
N TYR A 72 0.23 -6.85 -6.65
CA TYR A 72 -0.79 -7.48 -7.51
C TYR A 72 -1.95 -8.04 -6.69
N LYS A 73 -1.68 -8.67 -5.55
CA LYS A 73 -2.75 -9.10 -4.62
C LYS A 73 -3.60 -7.91 -4.10
N LEU A 74 -2.98 -6.74 -3.86
CA LEU A 74 -3.74 -5.53 -3.51
C LEU A 74 -4.59 -5.02 -4.69
N VAL A 75 -4.08 -5.12 -5.93
CA VAL A 75 -4.84 -4.76 -7.13
C VAL A 75 -6.06 -5.68 -7.30
N ASP A 76 -5.95 -6.97 -6.99
CA ASP A 76 -7.04 -7.93 -7.11
C ASP A 76 -8.24 -7.61 -6.20
N ILE A 77 -7.98 -7.01 -5.03
CA ILE A 77 -9.02 -6.58 -4.09
C ILE A 77 -9.45 -5.12 -4.29
N ALA A 78 -8.76 -4.37 -5.15
CA ALA A 78 -8.99 -2.96 -5.35
C ALA A 78 -10.37 -2.68 -5.95
N LYS A 79 -10.94 -1.55 -5.57
CA LYS A 79 -12.22 -1.05 -6.06
C LYS A 79 -12.04 0.29 -6.74
N ARG A 80 -12.88 0.52 -7.75
CA ARG A 80 -12.97 1.80 -8.44
C ARG A 80 -13.98 2.66 -7.70
N GLU A 81 -13.52 3.78 -7.16
CA GLU A 81 -14.33 4.71 -6.37
C GLU A 81 -14.27 6.13 -6.93
N VAL A 82 -15.32 6.92 -6.69
CA VAL A 82 -15.32 8.35 -7.05
C VAL A 82 -14.81 9.16 -5.87
N ILE A 83 -13.53 9.54 -5.91
CA ILE A 83 -12.87 10.33 -4.88
C ILE A 83 -12.67 11.75 -5.40
N LYS A 84 -13.25 12.74 -4.72
CA LYS A 84 -13.16 14.17 -5.10
C LYS A 84 -13.53 14.42 -6.57
N GLY A 85 -14.60 13.76 -7.05
CA GLY A 85 -15.10 13.89 -8.42
C GLY A 85 -14.28 13.17 -9.50
N SER A 86 -13.25 12.40 -9.12
CA SER A 86 -12.45 11.60 -10.06
C SER A 86 -12.59 10.11 -9.75
N SER A 87 -12.75 9.28 -10.78
CA SER A 87 -12.70 7.82 -10.62
C SER A 87 -11.26 7.37 -10.36
N ARG A 88 -11.02 6.73 -9.22
CA ARG A 88 -9.71 6.27 -8.76
C ARG A 88 -9.76 4.77 -8.48
N LEU A 89 -8.71 4.03 -8.83
CA LEU A 89 -8.53 2.66 -8.36
C LEU A 89 -7.78 2.66 -7.02
N GLY A 90 -8.28 1.93 -6.04
CA GLY A 90 -7.68 1.92 -4.71
C GLY A 90 -8.26 0.87 -3.80
N VAL A 91 -7.75 0.83 -2.58
CA VAL A 91 -8.22 -0.07 -1.52
C VAL A 91 -8.76 0.74 -0.36
N TRP A 92 -9.76 0.18 0.32
CA TRP A 92 -10.26 0.71 1.57
C TRP A 92 -9.49 0.11 2.74
N SER A 93 -9.19 0.93 3.74
CA SER A 93 -8.75 0.45 5.05
C SER A 93 -9.17 1.43 6.14
N LYS A 94 -9.87 0.97 7.18
CA LYS A 94 -10.36 1.77 8.31
C LYS A 94 -11.14 3.02 7.88
N GLY A 95 -12.03 2.87 6.90
CA GLY A 95 -12.84 3.99 6.37
C GLY A 95 -12.04 5.00 5.53
N LEU A 96 -10.76 4.73 5.23
CA LEU A 96 -9.91 5.57 4.39
C LEU A 96 -9.66 4.88 3.04
N PHE A 97 -9.68 5.66 1.97
CA PHE A 97 -9.39 5.18 0.63
C PHE A 97 -7.96 5.51 0.21
N PHE A 98 -7.20 4.48 -0.20
CA PHE A 98 -5.82 4.59 -0.63
C PHE A 98 -5.71 4.29 -2.12
N SER A 99 -5.39 5.33 -2.90
CA SER A 99 -5.18 5.22 -4.35
C SER A 99 -3.95 4.37 -4.66
N ILE A 100 -4.08 3.42 -5.59
CA ILE A 100 -2.99 2.52 -6.02
C ILE A 100 -2.54 2.79 -7.47
N GLU A 101 -2.85 3.97 -7.97
CA GLU A 101 -2.49 4.51 -9.29
C GLU A 101 -1.57 5.73 -9.17
#